data_AF-A0AAW9W7W1-F1
#
_entry.id   AF-A0AAW9W7W1-F1
#
_cell.length_a   1.000
_cell.length_b   1.000
_cell.length_c   1.000
_cell.angle_alpha   90.00
_cell.angle_beta   90.00
_cell.angle_gamma   90.00
#
_symmetry.space_group_name_H-M   'P 1'
#
loop_
_entity.id
_entity.type
_entity.pdbx_description
1 polymer ?
#
loop_
_entity_poly.entity_id
_entity_poly.type
_entity_poly.pdbx_seq_one_letter_code
_entity_poly.pdbx_strand_id
1 'polypeptide(L)'
;NTVLAFNILRKERPDVIISSGAAVAVPFFYLGKLFGAKTVYIEVFDRIDAPTLTGKIVYPVTDKFIVQWEEMKKVYPKAINLGGIF
;
A
#
# COMPACT_ATOMS: atom_id res chain seq x y z
N ASN A 1 -11.68 4.61 10.78
CA ASN A 1 -10.21 4.61 10.61
C ASN A 1 -9.60 5.97 10.28
N THR A 2 -10.28 6.89 9.56
CA THR A 2 -9.68 8.18 9.16
C THR A 2 -9.28 9.09 10.33
N VAL A 3 -10.13 9.24 11.36
CA VAL A 3 -9.80 10.05 12.56
C VAL A 3 -8.57 9.50 13.29
N LEU A 4 -8.51 8.17 13.45
CA LEU A 4 -7.37 7.48 14.03
C LEU A 4 -6.09 7.71 13.22
N ALA A 5 -6.16 7.54 11.89
CA ALA A 5 -5.03 7.78 11.00
C ALA A 5 -4.53 9.22 11.09
N PHE A 6 -5.43 10.20 11.08
CA PHE A 6 -5.06 11.61 11.22
C PHE A 6 -4.34 11.89 12.55
N ASN A 7 -4.87 11.41 13.67
CA ASN A 7 -4.27 11.61 14.99
C ASN A 7 -2.88 10.96 15.09
N ILE A 8 -2.74 9.73 14.59
CA ILE A 8 -1.46 9.02 14.60
C ILE A 8 -0.44 9.70 13.69
N LEU A 9 -0.80 10.02 12.44
CA LEU A 9 0.12 10.62 11.48
C LEU A 9 0.61 12.00 11.93
N ARG A 10 -0.26 12.80 12.56
CA ARG A 10 0.12 14.10 13.12
C ARG A 10 1.08 13.96 14.31
N LYS A 11 0.89 12.93 15.14
CA LYS A 11 1.72 12.69 16.33
C LYS A 11 3.07 12.08 15.98
N GLU A 12 3.06 10.99 15.21
CA GLU A 12 4.25 10.17 14.93
C GLU A 12 5.08 10.74 13.77
N ARG A 13 4.45 11.47 12.84
CA ARG A 13 5.10 12.11 11.67
C ARG A 13 6.08 11.19 10.93
N PRO A 14 5.63 10.01 10.45
CA PRO A 14 6.52 9.04 9.84
C PRO A 14 7.09 9.53 8.50
N ASP A 15 8.37 9.23 8.24
CA ASP A 15 8.99 9.44 6.92
C ASP A 15 8.49 8.41 5.90
N VAL A 16 8.15 7.19 6.36
CA VAL A 16 7.73 6.06 5.52
C VAL A 16 6.58 5.30 6.17
N ILE A 17 5.58 4.93 5.37
CA ILE A 17 4.47 4.06 5.74
C ILE A 17 4.55 2.79 4.90
N ILE A 18 4.58 1.64 5.56
CA ILE A 18 4.59 0.32 4.93
C ILE A 18 3.34 -0.44 5.38
N SER A 19 2.64 -1.10 4.45
CA SER A 19 1.50 -1.95 4.78
C SER A 19 1.42 -3.15 3.85
N SER A 20 1.16 -4.33 4.41
CA SER A 20 0.88 -5.57 3.69
C SER A 20 -0.61 -5.87 3.49
N GLY A 21 -1.49 -4.88 3.71
CA GLY A 21 -2.92 -5.00 3.45
C GLY A 21 -3.83 -4.47 4.55
N ALA A 22 -5.08 -4.95 4.52
CA ALA A 22 -6.26 -4.48 5.24
C ALA A 22 -6.80 -3.09 4.83
N ALA A 23 -8.11 -2.91 4.95
CA ALA A 23 -8.81 -1.66 4.61
C ALA A 23 -8.32 -0.46 5.44
N VAL A 24 -7.63 -0.70 6.57
CA VAL A 24 -7.02 0.34 7.41
C VAL A 24 -5.92 1.09 6.66
N ALA A 25 -5.23 0.46 5.69
CA ALA A 25 -4.15 1.09 4.93
C ALA A 25 -4.62 2.32 4.14
N VAL A 26 -5.87 2.31 3.64
CA VAL A 26 -6.41 3.39 2.78
C VAL A 26 -6.25 4.78 3.42
N PRO A 27 -6.86 5.10 4.57
CA PRO A 27 -6.72 6.43 5.15
C PRO A 27 -5.27 6.78 5.53
N PHE A 28 -4.45 5.80 5.92
CA PHE A 28 -3.05 6.06 6.26
C PHE A 28 -2.21 6.42 5.04
N PHE A 29 -2.44 5.81 3.90
CA PHE A 29 -1.68 6.09 2.68
C PHE A 29 -2.04 7.47 2.11
N TYR A 30 -3.34 7.78 2.02
CA TYR A 30 -3.79 9.08 1.52
C TYR A 30 -3.37 10.23 2.44
N LEU A 31 -3.63 10.11 3.75
CA LEU A 31 -3.23 11.16 4.69
C LEU A 31 -1.71 11.22 4.84
N GLY A 32 -1.04 10.08 4.93
CA GLY A 32 0.41 10.01 5.05
C GLY A 32 1.13 10.73 3.92
N LYS A 33 0.63 10.55 2.68
CA LYS A 33 1.17 11.25 1.51
C LYS A 33 0.94 12.76 1.57
N LEU A 34 -0.21 13.22 2.08
CA LEU A 34 -0.46 14.64 2.34
C LEU A 34 0.49 15.21 3.41
N PHE A 35 0.93 14.38 4.37
CA PHE A 35 1.93 14.75 5.37
C PHE A 35 3.39 14.57 4.90
N GLY A 36 3.61 14.18 3.64
CA GLY A 36 4.94 14.04 3.05
C GLY A 36 5.60 12.66 3.22
N ALA A 37 4.91 11.68 3.82
CA ALA A 37 5.44 10.34 3.98
C ALA A 37 5.56 9.59 2.65
N LYS A 38 6.62 8.80 2.50
CA LYS A 38 6.73 7.81 1.42
C LYS A 38 5.86 6.59 1.74
N THR A 39 5.29 5.97 0.72
CA THR A 39 4.30 4.90 0.88
C THR A 39 4.72 3.63 0.15
N VAL A 40 4.72 2.50 0.86
CA VAL A 40 5.06 1.18 0.32
C VAL A 40 3.92 0.21 0.62
N TYR A 41 3.28 -0.31 -0.42
CA TYR A 41 2.23 -1.32 -0.27
C TYR A 41 2.76 -2.68 -0.71
N ILE A 42 2.51 -3.72 0.06
CA ILE A 42 2.80 -5.11 -0.29
C ILE A 42 1.46 -5.82 -0.49
N GLU A 43 1.20 -6.27 -1.71
CA GLU A 43 -0.01 -7.03 -2.02
C GLU A 43 0.07 -8.43 -1.42
N VAL A 44 -1.09 -8.93 -0.99
CA VAL A 44 -1.23 -10.23 -0.34
C VAL A 44 -0.77 -11.39 -1.25
N PHE A 45 -0.22 -12.42 -0.64
CA PHE A 45 0.36 -13.56 -1.35
C PHE A 45 -0.69 -14.43 -2.06
N ASP A 46 -1.92 -14.50 -1.55
CA ASP A 46 -3.01 -15.33 -2.09
C ASP A 46 -3.57 -14.83 -3.44
N ARG A 47 -3.07 -13.69 -3.95
CA ARG A 47 -3.53 -13.07 -5.19
C ARG A 47 -2.48 -13.19 -6.28
N ILE A 48 -2.76 -14.06 -7.26
CA ILE A 48 -1.86 -14.36 -8.37
C ILE A 48 -2.16 -13.48 -9.59
N ASP A 49 -3.44 -13.28 -9.92
CA ASP A 49 -3.88 -12.64 -11.17
C ASP A 49 -5.02 -11.62 -10.97
N ALA A 50 -5.46 -11.41 -9.73
CA ALA A 50 -6.58 -10.55 -9.41
C ALA A 50 -6.22 -9.51 -8.32
N PRO A 51 -6.60 -8.24 -8.50
CA PRO A 51 -6.33 -7.18 -7.53
C PRO A 51 -7.21 -7.27 -6.27
N THR A 52 -6.69 -6.90 -5.10
CA THR A 52 -7.53 -6.64 -3.92
C THR A 52 -8.21 -5.28 -4.02
N LEU A 53 -9.36 -5.11 -3.34
CA LEU A 53 -10.03 -3.80 -3.29
C LEU A 53 -9.12 -2.73 -2.67
N THR A 54 -8.44 -3.04 -1.56
CA THR A 54 -7.48 -2.16 -0.92
C THR A 54 -6.33 -1.81 -1.86
N GLY A 55 -5.74 -2.84 -2.49
CA GLY A 55 -4.66 -2.67 -3.48
C GLY A 55 -5.06 -1.73 -4.60
N LYS A 56 -6.25 -1.89 -5.20
CA LYS A 56 -6.78 -0.94 -6.20
C LYS A 56 -6.86 0.50 -5.68
N ILE A 57 -7.39 0.68 -4.47
CA ILE A 57 -7.64 1.99 -3.90
C ILE A 57 -6.33 2.72 -3.55
N VAL A 58 -5.33 2.00 -3.05
CA VAL A 58 -4.04 2.60 -2.67
C VAL A 58 -3.05 2.69 -3.85
N TYR A 59 -3.24 1.89 -4.90
CA TYR A 59 -2.38 1.87 -6.08
C TYR A 59 -2.00 3.25 -6.66
N PRO A 60 -2.94 4.21 -6.87
CA PRO A 60 -2.60 5.52 -7.42
C PRO A 60 -1.79 6.40 -6.46
N VAL A 61 -1.84 6.14 -5.15
CA VAL A 61 -1.19 6.94 -4.11
C VAL A 61 0.09 6.29 -3.57
N THR A 62 0.34 5.02 -3.85
CA THR A 62 1.53 4.30 -3.38
C THR A 62 2.79 4.68 -4.19
N ASP A 63 3.91 4.94 -3.51
CA ASP A 63 5.21 5.20 -4.17
C ASP A 63 5.89 3.92 -4.65
N LYS A 64 5.84 2.85 -3.85
CA LYS A 64 6.33 1.51 -4.24
C LYS A 64 5.27 0.46 -3.98
N PHE A 65 4.78 -0.16 -5.05
CA PHE A 65 3.79 -1.23 -4.96
C PHE A 65 4.47 -2.56 -5.21
N ILE A 66 4.46 -3.44 -4.22
CA ILE A 66 5.18 -4.71 -4.22
C ILE A 66 4.19 -5.85 -4.46
N VAL A 67 4.54 -6.75 -5.38
CA VAL A 67 3.80 -7.98 -5.67
C VAL A 67 4.74 -9.18 -5.55
N GLN A 68 4.15 -10.36 -5.44
CA GLN A 68 4.90 -11.62 -5.20
C GLN A 68 4.81 -12.58 -6.40
N TRP A 69 3.95 -12.28 -7.37
CA TRP A 69 3.73 -13.04 -8.60
C TRP A 69 4.00 -12.15 -9.82
N GLU A 70 4.61 -12.69 -10.87
CA GLU A 70 4.93 -11.90 -12.06
C GLU A 70 3.67 -11.53 -12.84
N GLU A 71 2.65 -12.39 -12.79
CA GLU A 71 1.32 -12.21 -13.35
C GLU A 71 0.64 -10.94 -12.81
N MET A 72 0.89 -10.57 -11.55
CA MET A 72 0.34 -9.36 -10.95
C MET A 72 0.85 -8.08 -11.61
N LYS A 73 1.93 -8.10 -12.39
CA LYS A 73 2.34 -6.93 -13.18
C LYS A 73 1.40 -6.65 -14.36
N LYS A 74 0.60 -7.63 -14.79
CA LYS A 74 -0.50 -7.40 -15.74
C LYS A 74 -1.65 -6.64 -15.09
N VAL A 75 -1.86 -6.85 -13.79
CA VAL A 75 -2.89 -6.19 -12.98
C VAL A 75 -2.42 -4.80 -12.52
N TYR A 76 -1.17 -4.71 -12.09
CA TYR A 76 -0.51 -3.53 -11.55
C TYR A 76 0.79 -3.25 -12.33
N PRO A 77 0.72 -2.58 -13.50
CA PRO A 77 1.89 -2.37 -14.38
C PRO A 77 3.10 -1.69 -13.75
N LYS A 78 2.87 -0.80 -12.77
CA LYS A 78 3.89 -0.09 -11.99
C LYS A 78 4.44 -0.88 -10.79
N ALA A 79 3.98 -2.11 -10.57
CA ALA A 79 4.42 -2.90 -9.41
C ALA A 79 5.83 -3.46 -9.61
N ILE A 80 6.52 -3.64 -8.49
CA ILE A 80 7.83 -4.30 -8.38
C ILE A 80 7.57 -5.71 -7.86
N ASN A 81 7.96 -6.72 -8.62
CA ASN A 81 7.92 -8.10 -8.14
C ASN A 81 9.19 -8.37 -7.31
N LEU A 82 9.02 -8.76 -6.04
CA LEU A 82 10.10 -9.15 -5.14
C LEU A 82 10.06 -10.65 -4.77
N GLY A 83 9.17 -11.43 -5.37
CA GLY A 83 8.94 -12.83 -5.02
C GLY A 83 8.28 -12.98 -3.64
N GLY A 84 8.35 -14.19 -3.07
CA GLY A 84 7.80 -14.49 -1.75
C GLY A 84 8.51 -13.71 -0.64
N ILE A 85 7.81 -12.74 -0.03
CA ILE A 85 8.31 -11.93 1.09
C ILE A 85 7.87 -12.51 2.44
N PHE A 86 6.78 -13.30 2.45
CA PHE A 86 6.19 -13.93 3.61
C PHE A 86 6.23 -15.46 3.50
#